data_AF-A0A5C9B0E2-F1
#
_entry.id   AF-A0A5C9B0E2-F1
#
_cell.length_a   1.000
_cell.length_b   1.000
_cell.length_c   1.000
_cell.angle_alpha   90.00
_cell.angle_beta   90.00
_cell.angle_gamma   90.00
#
_symmetry.space_group_name_H-M   'P 1'
#
loop_
_entity.id
_entity.type
_entity.pdbx_description
1 polymer ?
#
loop_
_entity_poly.entity_id
_entity_poly.type
_entity_poly.pdbx_seq_one_letter_code
_entity_poly.pdbx_strand_id
1 'polypeptide(L)'
;MKPTPVALPSLCAQHAGIEAATRIVGAGETALLSEPLLGLIASRECPGDVLLETLDSLPEWVKVGRVIVSGFHSPLEQQVLRSVLRRKGRAVKVLARGMTDYRPAAEEREPLATGRMLVITACPPEVRRTTRETALERNRLVLALASEVVVPYVAAESPLARLLKEHHHE
;
A
#
# COMPACT_ATOMS: atom_id res chain seq x y z
N MET A 1 1.70 13.89 -12.09
CA MET A 1 2.04 12.78 -13.00
C MET A 1 0.74 12.20 -13.50
N LYS A 2 0.58 12.05 -14.81
CA LYS A 2 -0.65 11.48 -15.38
C LYS A 2 -0.70 9.99 -15.04
N PRO A 3 -1.79 9.50 -14.43
CA PRO A 3 -1.95 8.09 -14.16
C PRO A 3 -2.24 7.33 -15.46
N THR A 4 -1.73 6.12 -15.56
CA THR A 4 -1.94 5.19 -16.66
C THR A 4 -2.64 3.93 -16.15
N PRO A 5 -3.41 3.22 -17.00
CA PRO A 5 -3.89 1.89 -16.64
C PRO A 5 -2.75 0.98 -16.19
N VAL A 6 -2.99 0.17 -15.17
CA VAL A 6 -2.02 -0.79 -14.63
C VAL A 6 -2.63 -2.18 -14.72
N ALA A 7 -1.95 -3.07 -15.44
CA ALA A 7 -2.33 -4.47 -15.47
C ALA A 7 -1.92 -5.14 -14.16
N LEU A 8 -2.88 -5.76 -13.47
CA LEU A 8 -2.57 -6.58 -12.32
C LEU A 8 -2.05 -7.95 -12.76
N PRO A 9 -1.03 -8.51 -12.08
CA PRO A 9 -0.68 -9.91 -12.23
C PRO A 9 -1.89 -10.80 -11.91
N SER A 10 -1.99 -11.94 -12.60
CA SER A 10 -3.11 -12.88 -12.51
C SER A 10 -3.34 -13.42 -11.09
N LEU A 11 -2.30 -13.52 -10.26
CA LEU A 11 -2.40 -13.92 -8.86
C LEU A 11 -3.22 -12.90 -8.03
N CYS A 12 -3.08 -11.61 -8.32
CA CYS A 12 -3.77 -10.53 -7.61
C CYS A 12 -5.23 -10.37 -8.04
N ALA A 13 -5.55 -10.77 -9.28
CA ALA A 13 -6.90 -10.66 -9.84
C ALA A 13 -7.90 -11.65 -9.21
N GLN A 14 -7.42 -12.75 -8.62
CA GLN A 14 -8.27 -13.78 -8.01
C GLN A 14 -8.86 -13.35 -6.66
N HIS A 15 -8.14 -12.53 -5.89
CA HIS A 15 -8.58 -12.05 -4.56
C HIS A 15 -9.16 -10.62 -4.58
N ALA A 16 -8.83 -9.79 -5.58
CA ALA A 16 -9.28 -8.39 -5.61
C ALA A 16 -10.75 -8.20 -6.04
N GLY A 17 -11.45 -9.25 -6.48
CA GLY A 17 -12.73 -9.13 -7.18
C GLY A 17 -12.57 -8.55 -8.59
N ILE A 18 -13.24 -9.15 -9.56
CA ILE A 18 -13.06 -8.88 -11.00
C ILE A 18 -13.29 -7.39 -11.36
N GLU A 19 -14.16 -6.67 -10.63
CA GLU A 19 -14.45 -5.25 -10.87
C GLU A 19 -13.33 -4.29 -10.41
N ALA A 20 -12.61 -4.61 -9.32
CA ALA A 20 -11.53 -3.75 -8.85
C ALA A 20 -10.27 -3.92 -9.72
N ALA A 21 -10.00 -5.15 -10.17
CA ALA A 21 -8.84 -5.48 -11.00
C ALA A 21 -8.88 -4.79 -12.39
N THR A 22 -10.06 -4.50 -12.92
CA THR A 22 -10.24 -3.91 -14.26
C THR A 22 -10.14 -2.38 -14.28
N ARG A 23 -9.98 -1.72 -13.13
CA ARG A 23 -10.00 -0.25 -13.02
C ARG A 23 -8.74 0.36 -12.37
N ILE A 24 -7.68 -0.43 -12.19
CA ILE A 24 -6.49 0.09 -11.53
C ILE A 24 -5.73 1.04 -12.45
N VAL A 25 -5.51 2.24 -11.94
CA VAL A 25 -4.65 3.24 -12.56
C VAL A 25 -3.50 3.58 -11.61
N GLY A 26 -2.36 3.95 -12.17
CA GLY A 26 -1.16 4.18 -11.40
C GLY A 26 -0.19 5.17 -12.02
N ALA A 27 0.76 5.65 -11.23
CA ALA A 27 1.84 6.52 -11.63
C ALA A 27 3.15 6.05 -10.97
N GLY A 28 4.19 5.85 -11.77
CA GLY A 28 5.47 5.30 -11.32
C GLY A 28 5.79 3.96 -12.00
N GLU A 29 6.59 3.13 -11.34
CA GLU A 29 7.10 1.87 -11.91
C GLU A 29 6.13 0.70 -11.72
N THR A 30 5.42 0.31 -12.78
CA THR A 30 4.45 -0.78 -12.73
C THR A 30 5.10 -2.16 -12.61
N ALA A 31 6.36 -2.31 -13.03
CA ALA A 31 7.09 -3.56 -12.90
C ALA A 31 7.22 -4.02 -11.42
N LEU A 32 7.12 -3.10 -10.46
CA LEU A 32 7.11 -3.41 -9.03
C LEU A 32 6.00 -4.39 -8.64
N LEU A 33 4.85 -4.38 -9.34
CA LEU A 33 3.74 -5.30 -9.04
C LEU A 33 4.04 -6.74 -9.46
N SER A 34 5.06 -6.98 -10.28
CA SER A 34 5.47 -8.34 -10.67
C SER A 34 6.39 -9.00 -9.64
N GLU A 35 6.81 -8.25 -8.62
CA GLU A 35 7.65 -8.74 -7.53
C GLU A 35 6.78 -9.26 -6.37
N PRO A 36 7.28 -10.17 -5.52
CA PRO A 36 6.61 -10.52 -4.27
C PRO A 36 6.48 -9.29 -3.36
N LEU A 37 5.25 -8.89 -3.07
CA LEU A 37 4.96 -7.69 -2.29
C LEU A 37 4.80 -8.02 -0.80
N LEU A 38 5.48 -7.25 0.06
CA LEU A 38 5.23 -7.25 1.50
C LEU A 38 4.13 -6.25 1.83
N GLY A 39 2.94 -6.75 2.10
CA GLY A 39 1.80 -5.95 2.57
C GLY A 39 2.03 -5.43 3.97
N LEU A 40 1.84 -4.12 4.19
CA LEU A 40 1.91 -3.54 5.52
C LEU A 40 0.67 -2.69 5.78
N ILE A 41 -0.12 -3.09 6.79
CA ILE A 41 -1.31 -2.35 7.20
C ILE A 41 -1.31 -2.24 8.73
N ALA A 42 -1.63 -1.07 9.26
CA ALA A 42 -1.74 -0.88 10.70
C ALA A 42 -2.91 0.03 11.08
N SER A 43 -3.45 -0.17 12.28
CA SER A 43 -4.39 0.77 12.88
C SER A 43 -3.73 2.13 13.16
N ARG A 44 -4.53 3.19 13.18
CA ARG A 44 -4.04 4.57 13.39
C ARG A 44 -3.46 4.79 14.78
N GLU A 45 -4.07 4.20 15.79
CA GLU A 45 -3.69 4.32 17.19
C GLU A 45 -2.65 3.25 17.52
N CYS A 46 -1.42 3.40 17.02
CA CYS A 46 -0.35 2.44 17.28
C CYS A 46 0.48 2.84 18.52
N PRO A 47 0.73 1.92 19.46
CA PRO A 47 1.71 2.09 20.53
C PRO A 47 3.12 2.41 19.99
N GLY A 48 3.89 3.16 20.79
CA GLY A 48 5.21 3.66 20.38
C GLY A 48 6.29 2.60 20.33
N ASP A 49 6.23 1.60 21.21
CA ASP A 49 7.07 0.41 21.20
C ASP A 49 6.90 -0.40 19.89
N VAL A 50 5.66 -0.65 19.48
CA VAL A 50 5.36 -1.36 18.22
C VAL A 50 5.87 -0.58 17.00
N LEU A 51 5.80 0.76 17.04
CA LEU A 51 6.40 1.60 16.01
C LEU A 51 7.92 1.37 15.91
N LEU A 52 8.62 1.39 17.04
CA LEU A 52 10.08 1.19 17.07
C LEU A 52 10.47 -0.19 16.54
N GLU A 53 9.82 -1.25 17.02
CA GLU A 53 10.06 -2.63 16.55
C GLU A 53 9.85 -2.78 15.04
N THR A 54 8.80 -2.13 14.51
CA THR A 54 8.55 -2.13 13.06
C THR A 54 9.67 -1.42 12.31
N LEU A 55 10.15 -0.28 12.81
CA LEU A 55 11.22 0.50 12.19
C LEU A 55 12.56 -0.25 12.21
N ASP A 56 12.82 -1.06 13.25
CA ASP A 56 14.02 -1.88 13.38
C ASP A 56 14.10 -3.01 12.35
N SER A 57 12.95 -3.45 11.82
CA SER A 57 12.88 -4.47 10.76
C SER A 57 13.19 -3.90 9.36
N LEU A 58 13.02 -2.59 9.16
CA LEU A 58 13.14 -1.96 7.84
C LEU A 58 14.52 -2.07 7.17
N PRO A 59 15.66 -1.96 7.86
CA PRO A 59 16.97 -2.10 7.24
C PRO A 59 17.12 -3.44 6.52
N GLU A 60 16.67 -4.53 7.15
CA GLU A 60 16.77 -5.86 6.54
C GLU A 60 15.80 -6.00 5.37
N TRP A 61 14.54 -5.54 5.50
CA TRP A 61 13.58 -5.57 4.39
C TRP A 61 14.10 -4.84 3.16
N VAL A 62 14.73 -3.67 3.34
CA VAL A 62 15.33 -2.91 2.24
C VAL A 62 16.55 -3.64 1.67
N LYS A 63 17.42 -4.17 2.54
CA LYS A 63 18.65 -4.89 2.13
C LYS A 63 18.36 -6.12 1.28
N VAL A 64 17.34 -6.91 1.63
CA VAL A 64 16.91 -8.07 0.82
C VAL A 64 16.02 -7.67 -0.36
N GLY A 65 15.79 -6.37 -0.57
CA GLY A 65 15.09 -5.84 -1.72
C GLY A 65 13.57 -5.98 -1.66
N ARG A 66 12.94 -6.15 -0.49
CA ARG A 66 11.47 -6.28 -0.41
C ARG A 66 10.78 -5.03 -0.98
N VAL A 67 9.68 -5.24 -1.70
CA VAL A 67 8.79 -4.17 -2.17
C VAL A 67 7.62 -4.06 -1.20
N ILE A 68 7.51 -2.91 -0.52
CA ILE A 68 6.47 -2.73 0.50
C ILE A 68 5.21 -2.13 -0.13
N VAL A 69 4.07 -2.80 0.00
CA VAL A 69 2.77 -2.31 -0.45
C VAL A 69 1.90 -1.90 0.74
N SER A 70 1.41 -0.66 0.72
CA SER A 70 0.55 -0.10 1.77
C SER A 70 -0.20 1.11 1.25
N GLY A 71 -1.17 1.63 1.99
CA GLY A 71 -1.74 2.95 1.72
C GLY A 71 -1.12 4.10 2.49
N PHE A 72 -0.16 3.81 3.39
CA PHE A 72 0.64 4.83 4.08
C PHE A 72 -0.21 5.92 4.76
N HIS A 73 -1.29 5.51 5.43
CA HIS A 73 -2.27 6.40 6.04
C HIS A 73 -2.07 6.55 7.55
N SER A 74 -1.78 5.46 8.27
CA SER A 74 -1.52 5.55 9.72
C SER A 74 -0.18 6.24 10.00
N PRO A 75 0.03 6.84 11.18
CA PRO A 75 1.32 7.42 11.55
C PRO A 75 2.48 6.43 11.41
N LEU A 76 2.27 5.16 11.81
CA LEU A 76 3.27 4.11 11.64
C LEU A 76 3.56 3.85 10.16
N GLU A 77 2.53 3.64 9.34
CA GLU A 77 2.73 3.37 7.91
C GLU A 77 3.47 4.54 7.23
N GLN A 78 3.16 5.78 7.58
CA GLN A 78 3.87 6.95 7.05
C GLN A 78 5.36 6.97 7.43
N GLN A 79 5.71 6.59 8.66
CA GLN A 79 7.12 6.49 9.07
C GLN A 79 7.85 5.36 8.35
N VAL A 80 7.15 4.23 8.09
CA VAL A 80 7.67 3.16 7.24
C VAL A 80 8.01 3.69 5.86
N LEU A 81 7.07 4.37 5.18
CA LEU A 81 7.33 4.94 3.85
C LEU A 81 8.56 5.84 3.87
N ARG A 82 8.62 6.81 4.79
CA ARG A 82 9.74 7.75 4.90
C ARG A 82 11.08 7.03 5.08
N SER A 83 11.15 6.06 5.98
CA SER A 83 12.37 5.30 6.26
C SER A 83 12.80 4.46 5.05
N VAL A 84 11.85 3.77 4.40
CA VAL A 84 12.09 2.97 3.20
C VAL A 84 12.63 3.83 2.06
N LEU A 85 12.01 4.97 1.79
CA LEU A 85 12.44 5.88 0.73
C LEU A 85 13.83 6.48 1.01
N ARG A 86 14.12 6.87 2.26
CA ARG A 86 15.45 7.36 2.68
C ARG A 86 16.54 6.31 2.51
N ARG A 87 16.21 5.04 2.73
CA ARG A 87 17.12 3.88 2.56
C ARG A 87 17.21 3.39 1.12
N LYS A 88 16.64 4.12 0.16
CA LYS A 88 16.59 3.75 -1.27
C LYS A 88 15.84 2.43 -1.53
N GLY A 89 14.94 2.04 -0.64
CA GLY A 89 14.03 0.91 -0.84
C GLY A 89 12.95 1.17 -1.90
N ARG A 90 12.09 0.16 -2.08
CA ARG A 90 11.03 0.11 -3.08
C ARG A 90 9.65 0.07 -2.42
N ALA A 91 8.68 0.83 -2.93
CA ALA A 91 7.36 0.92 -2.33
C ALA A 91 6.21 1.06 -3.35
N VAL A 92 5.08 0.45 -3.06
CA VAL A 92 3.80 0.61 -3.77
C VAL A 92 2.80 1.27 -2.83
N LYS A 93 2.33 2.47 -3.17
CA LYS A 93 1.35 3.23 -2.42
C LYS A 93 -0.05 3.07 -3.02
N VAL A 94 -0.98 2.52 -2.24
CA VAL A 94 -2.37 2.31 -2.66
C VAL A 94 -3.25 3.43 -2.09
N LEU A 95 -3.86 4.23 -2.95
CA LEU A 95 -4.74 5.33 -2.54
C LEU A 95 -6.15 4.82 -2.25
N ALA A 96 -6.79 5.43 -1.25
CA ALA A 96 -8.20 5.24 -0.92
C ALA A 96 -9.10 6.31 -1.58
N ARG A 97 -8.71 6.80 -2.74
CA ARG A 97 -9.40 7.84 -3.51
C ARG A 97 -8.96 7.76 -4.98
N GLY A 98 -9.76 8.34 -5.86
CA GLY A 98 -9.44 8.46 -7.28
C GLY A 98 -8.22 9.32 -7.56
N MET A 99 -7.67 9.14 -8.76
CA MET A 99 -6.45 9.82 -9.20
C MET A 99 -6.64 10.31 -10.63
N THR A 100 -6.80 11.63 -10.82
CA THR A 100 -6.79 12.28 -12.14
C THR A 100 -5.40 12.82 -12.49
N ASP A 101 -4.72 13.40 -11.49
CA ASP A 101 -3.31 13.80 -11.56
C ASP A 101 -2.69 13.50 -10.20
N TYR A 102 -1.56 12.77 -10.20
CA TYR A 102 -0.83 12.50 -8.98
C TYR A 102 0.16 13.62 -8.68
N ARG A 103 -0.01 14.27 -7.52
CA ARG A 103 0.92 15.28 -7.02
C ARG A 103 1.79 14.67 -5.93
N PRO A 104 3.02 14.22 -6.26
CA PRO A 104 3.89 13.57 -5.28
C PRO A 104 4.35 14.55 -4.20
N ALA A 105 4.43 14.06 -2.96
CA ALA A 105 5.15 14.76 -1.90
C ALA A 105 6.64 14.89 -2.27
N ALA A 106 7.36 15.82 -1.65
CA ALA A 106 8.76 16.08 -1.99
C ALA A 106 9.63 14.82 -1.91
N GLU A 107 9.41 13.99 -0.88
CA GLU A 107 10.12 12.71 -0.66
C GLU A 107 9.78 11.62 -1.67
N GLU A 108 8.63 11.70 -2.35
CA GLU A 108 8.18 10.70 -3.32
C GLU A 108 8.69 10.99 -4.73
N ARG A 109 9.10 12.23 -5.03
CA ARG A 109 9.49 12.66 -6.39
C ARG A 109 10.65 11.85 -6.96
N GLU A 110 11.75 11.75 -6.22
CA GLU A 110 12.93 11.02 -6.68
C GLU A 110 12.67 9.51 -6.78
N PRO A 111 12.07 8.84 -5.78
CA PRO A 111 11.71 7.42 -5.90
C PRO A 111 10.79 7.11 -7.11
N LEU A 112 9.83 7.98 -7.41
CA LEU A 112 8.98 7.84 -8.60
C LEU A 112 9.77 8.01 -9.90
N ALA A 113 10.69 8.97 -9.94
CA ALA A 113 11.52 9.22 -11.12
C ALA A 113 12.56 8.11 -11.37
N THR A 114 13.06 7.47 -10.30
CA THR A 114 14.09 6.42 -10.38
C THR A 114 13.51 5.00 -10.42
N GLY A 115 12.21 4.85 -10.66
CA GLY A 115 11.55 3.55 -10.76
C GLY A 115 11.50 2.73 -9.46
N ARG A 116 11.62 3.37 -8.29
CA ARG A 116 11.56 2.70 -6.97
C ARG A 116 10.21 2.85 -6.29
N MET A 117 9.29 3.61 -6.87
CA MET A 117 7.96 3.80 -6.31
C MET A 117 6.90 3.69 -7.38
N LEU A 118 5.76 3.15 -6.97
CA LEU A 118 4.51 3.14 -7.71
C LEU A 118 3.40 3.66 -6.80
N VAL A 119 2.51 4.47 -7.36
CA VAL A 119 1.25 4.84 -6.71
C VAL A 119 0.11 4.30 -7.53
N ILE A 120 -0.83 3.60 -6.91
CA ILE A 120 -2.00 3.03 -7.58
C ILE A 120 -3.30 3.41 -6.87
N THR A 121 -4.41 3.30 -7.58
CA THR A 121 -5.75 3.34 -7.02
C THR A 121 -6.70 2.48 -7.85
N ALA A 122 -7.66 1.83 -7.18
CA ALA A 122 -8.81 1.20 -7.83
C ALA A 122 -10.08 2.08 -7.73
N CYS A 123 -10.01 3.21 -7.02
CA CYS A 123 -11.14 4.12 -6.92
C CYS A 123 -11.36 4.88 -8.24
N PRO A 124 -12.62 5.08 -8.67
CA PRO A 124 -12.95 5.96 -9.78
C PRO A 124 -12.42 7.38 -9.57
N PRO A 125 -12.05 8.12 -10.63
CA PRO A 125 -11.49 9.48 -10.53
C PRO A 125 -12.44 10.48 -9.85
N GLU A 126 -13.74 10.21 -9.81
CA GLU A 126 -14.77 11.02 -9.14
C GLU A 126 -14.64 10.98 -7.60
N VAL A 127 -14.04 9.93 -7.05
CA VAL A 127 -13.84 9.77 -5.60
C VAL A 127 -12.70 10.68 -5.14
N ARG A 128 -13.02 11.90 -4.72
CA ARG A 128 -12.00 12.91 -4.39
C ARG A 128 -11.42 12.82 -2.98
N ARG A 129 -12.15 12.22 -2.04
CA ARG A 129 -11.81 12.17 -0.62
C ARG A 129 -11.73 10.73 -0.13
N THR A 130 -10.80 10.48 0.79
CA THR A 130 -10.75 9.23 1.55
C THR A 130 -11.93 9.18 2.52
N THR A 131 -12.70 8.10 2.48
CA THR A 131 -13.72 7.76 3.47
C THR A 131 -13.32 6.49 4.22
N ARG A 132 -14.07 6.13 5.26
CA ARG A 132 -13.87 4.84 5.95
C ARG A 132 -14.05 3.66 5.00
N GLU A 133 -15.04 3.73 4.13
CA GLU A 133 -15.35 2.70 3.13
C GLU A 133 -14.22 2.56 2.11
N THR A 134 -13.79 3.66 1.48
CA THR A 134 -12.70 3.59 0.49
C THR A 134 -11.36 3.21 1.11
N ALA A 135 -11.14 3.52 2.39
CA ALA A 135 -9.97 3.06 3.14
C ALA A 135 -10.00 1.55 3.40
N LEU A 136 -11.18 0.96 3.64
CA LEU A 136 -11.36 -0.48 3.76
C LEU A 136 -11.14 -1.19 2.42
N GLU A 137 -11.72 -0.67 1.34
CA GLU A 137 -11.49 -1.21 -0.02
C GLU A 137 -10.01 -1.14 -0.42
N ARG A 138 -9.34 -0.03 -0.09
CA ARG A 138 -7.88 0.07 -0.24
C ARG A 138 -7.15 -1.02 0.54
N ASN A 139 -7.54 -1.29 1.78
CA ASN A 139 -6.90 -2.31 2.60
C ASN A 139 -7.11 -3.70 2.00
N ARG A 140 -8.33 -4.01 1.52
CA ARG A 140 -8.61 -5.24 0.75
C ARG A 140 -7.67 -5.38 -0.44
N LEU A 141 -7.49 -4.30 -1.20
CA LEU A 141 -6.56 -4.30 -2.33
C LEU A 141 -5.10 -4.53 -1.89
N VAL A 142 -4.64 -3.91 -0.80
CA VAL A 142 -3.28 -4.16 -0.27
C VAL A 142 -3.11 -5.64 0.11
N LEU A 143 -4.09 -6.24 0.78
CA LEU A 143 -4.07 -7.65 1.16
C LEU A 143 -4.06 -8.56 -0.08
N ALA A 144 -4.91 -8.29 -1.08
CA ALA A 144 -4.99 -9.05 -2.32
C ALA A 144 -3.71 -8.96 -3.18
N LEU A 145 -2.96 -7.86 -3.09
CA LEU A 145 -1.69 -7.66 -3.79
C LEU A 145 -0.50 -8.32 -3.08
N ALA A 146 -0.60 -8.52 -1.77
CA ALA A 146 0.51 -8.96 -0.95
C ALA A 146 0.76 -10.46 -1.04
N SER A 147 2.03 -10.86 -1.15
CA SER A 147 2.44 -12.27 -1.02
C SER A 147 2.67 -12.66 0.45
N GLU A 148 3.03 -11.67 1.27
CA GLU A 148 3.20 -11.78 2.71
C GLU A 148 2.64 -10.51 3.35
N VAL A 149 1.97 -10.62 4.50
CA VAL A 149 1.36 -9.47 5.18
C VAL A 149 1.94 -9.34 6.58
N VAL A 150 2.41 -8.13 6.90
CA VAL A 150 2.79 -7.71 8.24
C VAL A 150 1.75 -6.72 8.74
N VAL A 151 1.18 -7.03 9.90
CA VAL A 151 0.19 -6.18 10.57
C VAL A 151 0.71 -5.85 11.97
N PRO A 152 1.58 -4.83 12.11
CA PRO A 152 2.28 -4.58 13.37
C PRO A 152 1.33 -4.30 14.52
N TYR A 153 0.23 -3.60 14.24
CA TYR A 153 -0.77 -3.27 15.25
C TYR A 153 -2.18 -3.19 14.69
N VAL A 154 -3.10 -3.80 15.43
CA VAL A 154 -4.54 -3.73 15.17
C VAL A 154 -5.25 -3.34 16.45
N ALA A 155 -5.94 -2.21 16.43
CA ALA A 155 -6.80 -1.82 17.54
C ALA A 155 -8.00 -2.78 17.64
N ALA A 156 -8.37 -3.15 18.85
CA ALA A 156 -9.55 -3.99 19.12
C ALA A 156 -10.81 -3.36 18.51
N GLU A 157 -11.68 -4.21 17.97
CA GLU A 157 -12.96 -3.83 17.33
C GLU A 157 -12.86 -2.85 16.15
N SER A 158 -11.64 -2.56 15.68
CA SER A 158 -11.43 -1.68 14.54
C SER A 158 -11.97 -2.28 13.24
N PRO A 159 -12.24 -1.46 12.21
CA PRO A 159 -12.62 -1.96 10.89
C PRO A 159 -11.56 -2.89 10.30
N LEU A 160 -10.29 -2.61 10.57
CA LEU A 160 -9.16 -3.44 10.15
C LEU A 160 -9.19 -4.81 10.86
N ALA A 161 -9.52 -4.86 12.15
CA ALA A 161 -9.65 -6.13 12.88
C ALA A 161 -10.72 -7.04 12.28
N ARG A 162 -11.85 -6.48 11.86
CA ARG A 162 -12.92 -7.25 11.21
C ARG A 162 -12.49 -7.76 9.83
N LEU A 163 -11.89 -6.88 9.04
CA LEU A 163 -11.37 -7.23 7.71
C LEU A 163 -10.33 -8.37 7.77
N LEU A 164 -9.40 -8.33 8.73
CA LEU A 164 -8.38 -9.37 8.86
C LEU A 164 -8.99 -10.72 9.27
N LYS A 165 -10.01 -10.72 10.13
CA LYS A 165 -10.74 -11.95 10.46
C LYS A 165 -11.40 -12.55 9.22
N GLU A 166 -12.06 -11.74 8.40
CA GLU A 166 -12.67 -12.19 7.14
C GLU A 166 -11.61 -12.82 6.21
N HIS A 167 -10.44 -12.19 6.08
CA HIS A 167 -9.40 -12.65 5.17
C HIS A 167 -8.70 -13.96 5.62
N HIS A 168 -8.54 -14.21 6.92
CA HIS A 168 -7.93 -15.46 7.41
C HIS A 168 -8.82 -16.70 7.27
N HIS A 169 -10.10 -16.53 6.90
CA HIS A 169 -11.05 -17.63 6.72
C HIS A 169 -11.20 -18.08 5.25
N GLU A 170 -10.50 -17.44 4.30
CA GLU A 170 -10.42 -17.83 2.88
C GLU A 170 -9.18 -18.70 2.60
#